data_AF-A0A2L0LVA2-F1
#
_entry.id   AF-A0A2L0LVA2-F1
#
_cell.length_a   1.000
_cell.length_b   1.000
_cell.length_c   1.000
_cell.angle_alpha   90.00
_cell.angle_beta   90.00
_cell.angle_gamma   90.00
#
_symmetry.space_group_name_H-M   'P 1'
#
loop_
_entity.id
_entity.type
_entity.pdbx_description
1 polymer ?
#
loop_
_entity_poly.entity_id
_entity_poly.type
_entity_poly.pdbx_seq_one_letter_code
_entity_poly.pdbx_strand_id
1 'polypeptide(L)' 'MNTDYRLPRKPFPQALALMIAKKADVMAKAFEERAIRQLVFDAQRALDQGHSLDRIATELGLPKTS' A
#
# COMPACT_ATOMS: atom_id res chain seq x y z
N MET A 1 5.98 -20.94 -37.92
CA MET A 1 4.60 -20.84 -37.38
C MET A 1 4.64 -21.22 -35.92
N ASN A 2 4.58 -20.25 -34.99
CA ASN A 2 4.49 -20.55 -33.55
C ASN A 2 3.00 -20.68 -33.20
N THR A 3 2.52 -21.92 -33.18
CA THR A 3 1.16 -22.22 -32.71
C THR A 3 1.17 -22.12 -31.19
N ASP A 4 0.74 -20.98 -30.67
CA ASP A 4 0.55 -20.74 -29.23
C ASP A 4 -0.63 -21.62 -28.76
N TYR A 5 -0.34 -22.86 -28.35
CA TYR A 5 -1.31 -23.80 -27.78
C TYR A 5 -1.70 -23.35 -26.37
N ARG A 6 -2.40 -22.22 -26.25
CA ARG A 6 -3.07 -21.85 -25.00
C ARG A 6 -4.30 -22.73 -24.84
N LEU A 7 -4.16 -23.78 -24.04
CA LEU A 7 -5.29 -24.53 -23.51
C LEU A 7 -6.34 -23.53 -22.97
N PRO A 8 -7.64 -23.68 -23.29
CA PRO A 8 -8.67 -22.79 -22.78
C PRO A 8 -8.61 -22.79 -21.25
N ARG A 9 -8.36 -21.61 -20.67
CA ARG A 9 -8.29 -21.46 -19.21
C ARG A 9 -9.67 -21.74 -18.64
N LYS A 10 -9.74 -22.57 -17.59
CA LYS A 10 -10.97 -22.74 -16.83
C LYS A 10 -11.42 -21.38 -16.29
N PRO A 11 -12.73 -21.05 -16.31
CA PRO A 11 -13.24 -19.83 -15.70
C PRO A 11 -12.80 -19.73 -14.24
N PHE A 12 -12.43 -18.52 -13.81
CA PHE A 12 -12.02 -18.29 -12.43
C PHE A 12 -13.24 -18.42 -11.51
N PRO A 13 -13.19 -19.26 -10.45
CA PRO A 13 -14.35 -19.43 -9.57
C PRO A 13 -14.70 -18.13 -8.84
N GLN A 14 -15.95 -17.67 -9.00
CA GLN A 14 -16.42 -16.42 -8.38
C GLN A 14 -16.28 -16.44 -6.85
N ALA A 15 -16.55 -17.59 -6.22
CA ALA A 15 -16.39 -17.76 -4.78
C ALA A 15 -14.93 -17.54 -4.33
N LEU A 16 -13.96 -18.07 -5.09
CA LEU A 16 -12.54 -17.88 -4.81
C LEU A 16 -12.13 -16.41 -4.98
N ALA A 17 -12.68 -15.71 -5.99
CA ALA A 17 -12.41 -14.28 -6.20
C ALA A 17 -12.87 -13.46 -5.00
N LEU A 18 -14.07 -13.77 -4.49
CA LEU A 18 -14.61 -13.10 -3.31
C LEU A 18 -13.77 -13.36 -2.06
N MET A 19 -13.26 -14.58 -1.86
CA MET A 19 -12.36 -14.89 -0.74
C MET A 19 -11.06 -14.11 -0.82
N ILE A 20 -10.45 -14.03 -2.01
CA ILE A 20 -9.22 -13.26 -2.24
C ILE A 20 -9.47 -11.77 -2.00
N ALA A 21 -10.55 -11.21 -2.52
CA ALA A 21 -10.90 -9.80 -2.34
C ALA A 21 -11.05 -9.45 -0.84
N LYS A 22 -11.76 -10.30 -0.08
CA LYS A 22 -11.90 -10.12 1.38
C LYS A 22 -10.56 -10.19 2.11
N LYS A 23 -9.69 -11.13 1.73
CA LYS A 23 -8.35 -11.25 2.32
C LYS A 23 -7.50 -10.02 2.00
N ALA A 24 -7.54 -9.54 0.77
CA ALA A 24 -6.80 -8.36 0.32
C ALA A 24 -7.25 -7.11 1.08
N ASP A 25 -8.56 -6.92 1.29
CA ASP A 25 -9.10 -5.80 2.07
C ASP A 25 -8.61 -5.82 3.53
N VAL A 26 -8.65 -6.97 4.20
CA VAL A 26 -8.12 -7.11 5.57
C VAL A 26 -6.61 -6.83 5.62
N MET A 27 -5.86 -7.33 4.63
CA MET A 27 -4.42 -7.09 4.54
C MET A 27 -4.09 -5.62 4.28
N ALA A 28 -4.85 -4.95 3.40
CA ALA A 28 -4.67 -3.54 3.08
C ALA A 28 -4.87 -2.68 4.33
N LYS A 29 -5.97 -2.89 5.06
CA LYS A 29 -6.23 -2.16 6.33
C LYS A 29 -5.10 -2.33 7.34
N ALA A 30 -4.66 -3.57 7.56
CA ALA A 30 -3.55 -3.84 8.50
C ALA A 30 -2.21 -3.27 8.01
N PHE A 31 -2.01 -3.13 6.69
CA PHE A 31 -0.83 -2.49 6.13
C PHE A 31 -0.90 -0.97 6.29
N GLU A 32 -2.02 -0.35 5.92
CA GLU A 32 -2.27 1.09 6.05
C GLU A 32 -2.09 1.56 7.49
N GLU A 33 -2.69 0.86 8.45
CA GLU A 33 -2.54 1.17 9.87
C GLU A 33 -1.08 1.16 10.34
N ARG A 34 -0.29 0.19 9.88
CA ARG A 34 1.15 0.10 10.21
C ARG A 34 1.93 1.22 9.54
N ALA A 35 1.64 1.52 8.28
CA ALA A 35 2.29 2.59 7.54
C ALA A 35 2.02 3.96 8.18
N ILE A 36 0.77 4.24 8.57
CA ILE A 36 0.40 5.49 9.26
C ILE A 36 1.16 5.63 10.59
N ARG A 37 1.18 4.58 11.41
CA ARG A 37 1.91 4.61 12.70
C ARG A 37 3.40 4.86 12.49
N GLN A 38 4.00 4.26 11.47
CA GLN A 38 5.41 4.46 11.15
C GLN A 38 5.69 5.89 10.69
N LEU A 39 4.86 6.44 9.78
CA LEU A 39 5.00 7.83 9.31
C LEU A 39 4.88 8.85 10.45
N VAL A 40 3.95 8.65 11.38
CA VAL A 40 3.79 9.51 12.56
C VAL A 40 5.02 9.41 13.47
N PHE A 41 5.51 8.20 13.72
CA PHE A 41 6.69 7.99 14.53
C PHE A 41 7.93 8.66 13.92
N ASP A 42 8.14 8.50 12.62
CA ASP A 42 9.29 9.09 11.91
C ASP A 42 9.20 10.63 11.88
N ALA A 43 7.99 11.17 11.66
CA ALA A 43 7.75 12.61 11.74
C ALA A 43 8.07 13.17 13.14
N GLN A 44 7.56 12.53 14.20
CA GLN A 44 7.83 12.95 15.56
C GLN A 44 9.33 12.89 15.89
N ARG A 45 9.98 11.80 15.51
CA ARG A 45 11.43 11.64 15.68
C ARG A 45 12.22 12.73 14.95
N ALA A 46 11.78 13.18 13.78
CA ALA A 46 12.42 14.25 13.05
C ALA A 46 12.17 15.63 13.68
N LEU A 47 10.97 15.86 14.23
CA LEU A 47 10.66 17.05 15.02
C LEU A 47 11.55 17.16 16.26
N ASP A 48 11.74 16.05 16.98
CA ASP A 48 12.59 15.99 18.17
C ASP A 48 14.06 16.30 17.86
N GLN A 49 14.48 16.11 16.59
CA GLN A 49 15.81 16.46 16.08
C GLN A 49 15.90 17.91 15.55
N GLY A 50 14.80 18.66 15.58
CA GLY A 50 14.74 20.06 15.15
C GLY A 50 14.59 20.26 13.64
N HIS A 51 14.18 19.25 12.87
CA HIS A 51 13.91 19.41 11.44
C HIS A 51 12.65 20.26 11.20
N SER A 52 12.65 21.07 10.14
CA SER A 52 11.48 21.87 9.75
C SER A 52 10.38 21.01 9.15
N LEU A 53 9.13 21.49 9.23
CA LEU A 53 7.97 20.79 8.66
C LEU A 53 8.11 20.54 7.16
N ASP A 54 8.61 21.52 6.39
CA ASP A 54 8.81 21.38 4.94
C ASP A 54 9.81 20.27 4.59
N ARG A 55 10.87 20.17 5.39
CA ARG A 55 11.87 19.12 5.25
C ARG A 55 11.26 17.75 5.55
N ILE A 56 10.53 17.62 6.65
CA ILE A 56 9.86 16.38 7.06
C ILE A 56 8.84 15.95 5.99
N ALA A 57 8.02 16.87 5.49
CA ALA A 57 7.05 16.59 4.44
C ALA A 57 7.72 16.10 3.14
N THR A 58 8.86 16.70 2.77
CA THR A 58 9.64 16.29 1.59
C THR A 58 10.26 14.89 1.78
N GLU A 59 10.89 14.64 2.93
CA GLU A 59 11.53 13.35 3.24
C GLU A 59 10.52 12.20 3.36
N LEU A 60 9.34 12.46 3.91
CA LEU A 60 8.25 11.49 4.03
C LEU A 60 7.36 11.39 2.78
N GLY A 61 7.63 12.18 1.74
CA GLY A 61 6.84 12.19 0.50
C GLY A 61 5.38 12.60 0.69
N LEU A 62 5.10 13.45 1.68
CA LEU A 62 3.75 13.90 1.99
C LEU A 62 3.26 14.88 0.92
N PRO A 63 1.96 14.82 0.56
CA PRO A 63 1.40 15.79 -0.38
C PRO A 63 1.47 17.19 0.21
N LYS A 64 1.79 18.18 -0.64
CA LYS A 64 1.76 19.60 -0.25
C LYS A 64 0.30 19.99 0.01
N THR A 65 -0.01 20.44 1.22
CA THR A 65 -1.24 21.17 1.49
C THR A 65 -1.13 22.52 0.78
N SER A 66 -1.85 22.68 -0.33
CA SER A 66 -1.97 23.95 -1.06
C SER A 66 -2.89 24.91 -0.32
#